data_AF-A0A673MC30-F1
#
_entry.id   AF-A0A673MC30-F1
#
_cell.length_a   1.000
_cell.length_b   1.000
_cell.length_c   1.000
_cell.angle_alpha   90.00
_cell.angle_beta   90.00
_cell.angle_gamma   90.00
#
_symmetry.space_group_name_H-M   'P 1'
#
loop_
_entity.id
_entity.type
_entity.pdbx_description
1 polymer ?
#
loop_
_entity_poly.entity_id
_entity_poly.type
_entity_poly.pdbx_seq_one_letter_code
_entity_poly.pdbx_strand_id
1 'polypeptide(L)'
;MATALSGRPPNNRKGRILGIIDAIQDAVGPPKQAAADRRTVEKTWKLMDKVVRLCQNPRLQLKNSPPYILDILPDTYQHLRLILCKYEENQRLTQLSENDFFKVYIDSLMKKSKRAIRLFKEAKERMYEEQSQDRRNLTKLSLIFSHMLAEIKAIFPGGQFQGDTFRITKADAADFWRRSFGEKTIVPWKMFRQCLHDVHPISSGLEAMALKSTIDLTCNDYISVFEFDIFTHHFSRILTI
;
A
#
# COMPACT_ATOMS: atom_id res chain seq x y z
N MET A 1 65.52 22.98 21.67
CA MET A 1 64.90 22.46 20.43
C MET A 1 63.89 21.41 20.86
N ALA A 2 62.58 21.73 20.80
CA ALA A 2 61.62 21.21 19.80
C ALA A 2 61.28 19.72 20.05
N THR A 3 60.06 19.20 20.07
CA THR A 3 58.68 19.66 19.83
C THR A 3 57.76 18.49 20.24
N ALA A 4 56.52 18.77 20.63
CA ALA A 4 55.47 17.78 20.92
C ALA A 4 55.08 16.91 19.71
N LEU A 5 54.64 15.66 19.95
CA LEU A 5 53.60 15.01 19.14
C LEU A 5 52.72 14.08 19.99
N SER A 6 51.43 14.37 19.92
CA SER A 6 50.28 13.67 20.50
C SER A 6 49.97 12.38 19.73
N GLY A 7 49.59 11.31 20.44
CA GLY A 7 49.00 10.12 19.83
C GLY A 7 48.01 9.44 20.78
N ARG A 8 46.73 9.84 20.72
CA ARG A 8 45.61 9.12 21.36
C ARG A 8 45.28 7.85 20.54
N PRO A 9 44.90 6.73 21.18
CA PRO A 9 44.44 5.55 20.46
C PRO A 9 43.02 5.79 19.89
N PRO A 10 42.65 5.16 18.76
CA PRO A 10 41.34 5.33 18.17
C PRO A 10 40.25 4.66 19.01
N ASN A 11 39.25 5.46 19.36
CA ASN A 11 38.05 5.07 20.09
C ASN A 11 37.14 4.24 19.18
N ASN A 12 37.22 2.91 19.28
CA ASN A 12 36.37 1.98 18.52
C ASN A 12 34.97 1.87 19.17
N ARG A 13 34.18 2.94 19.06
CA ARG A 13 32.77 2.97 19.49
C ARG A 13 31.85 3.46 18.37
N LYS A 14 31.77 2.71 17.27
CA LYS A 14 30.67 2.81 16.30
C LYS A 14 30.42 1.42 15.71
N GLY A 15 29.29 0.81 16.04
CA GLY A 15 28.92 -0.47 15.41
C GLY A 15 27.96 -1.39 16.14
N ARG A 16 27.32 -0.99 17.25
CA ARG A 16 26.47 -1.91 18.04
C ARG A 16 25.03 -1.46 18.29
N ILE A 17 24.61 -0.33 17.75
CA ILE A 17 23.24 0.20 17.93
C ILE A 17 22.32 -0.21 16.76
N LEU A 18 22.86 -0.48 15.57
CA LEU A 18 22.04 -0.83 14.40
C LEU A 18 21.41 -2.22 14.50
N GLY A 19 22.11 -3.21 15.08
CA GLY A 19 21.61 -4.58 15.18
C GLY A 19 20.52 -4.83 16.23
N ILE A 20 20.33 -3.91 17.19
CA ILE A 20 19.31 -4.07 18.24
C ILE A 20 17.93 -3.62 17.72
N ILE A 21 17.88 -2.64 16.80
CA ILE A 21 16.62 -2.16 16.23
C ILE A 21 16.03 -3.19 15.26
N ASP A 22 16.87 -3.88 14.48
CA ASP A 22 16.42 -4.97 13.60
C ASP A 22 15.93 -6.19 14.41
N ALA A 23 16.65 -6.57 15.47
CA ALA A 23 16.30 -7.73 16.29
C ALA A 23 15.01 -7.57 17.12
N ILE A 24 14.62 -6.33 17.47
CA ILE A 24 13.37 -6.07 18.22
C ILE A 24 12.15 -6.11 17.29
N GLN A 25 12.32 -5.85 15.98
CA GLN A 25 11.26 -6.06 14.98
C GLN A 25 11.04 -7.53 14.61
N ASP A 26 12.00 -8.42 14.88
CA ASP A 26 11.90 -9.84 14.58
C ASP A 26 11.03 -10.64 15.56
N ALA A 27 10.71 -10.09 16.75
CA ALA A 27 9.94 -10.78 17.78
C ALA A 27 8.42 -10.50 17.77
N VAL A 28 7.95 -9.58 16.92
CA VAL A 28 6.53 -9.21 16.86
C VAL A 28 5.99 -9.67 15.51
N GLY A 29 5.25 -10.78 15.52
CA GLY A 29 4.45 -11.19 14.36
C GLY A 29 3.57 -10.03 13.86
N PRO A 30 3.15 -10.03 12.59
CA PRO A 30 2.36 -8.93 12.04
C PRO A 30 1.16 -8.65 12.97
N PRO A 31 0.89 -7.37 13.31
CA PRO A 31 -0.19 -7.05 14.23
C PRO A 31 -1.49 -7.67 13.70
N LYS A 32 -2.20 -8.43 14.56
CA LYS A 32 -3.51 -9.00 14.20
C LYS A 32 -4.38 -7.87 13.64
N GLN A 33 -4.68 -7.90 12.34
CA GLN A 33 -5.56 -6.90 11.74
C GLN A 33 -6.92 -6.99 12.42
N ALA A 34 -7.39 -5.86 12.95
CA ALA A 34 -8.74 -5.76 13.47
C ALA A 34 -9.76 -6.04 12.35
N ALA A 35 -10.88 -6.67 12.71
CA ALA A 35 -11.97 -6.94 11.78
C ALA A 35 -12.43 -5.65 11.10
N ALA A 36 -12.71 -5.73 9.79
CA ALA A 36 -13.26 -4.62 9.02
C ALA A 36 -14.79 -4.58 9.16
N ASP A 37 -15.25 -4.33 10.39
CA ASP A 37 -16.67 -4.24 10.69
C ASP A 37 -17.33 -3.03 10.00
N ARG A 38 -18.67 -3.05 9.92
CA ARG A 38 -19.47 -1.99 9.28
C ARG A 38 -19.12 -0.60 9.81
N ARG A 39 -18.90 -0.49 11.12
CA ARG A 39 -18.54 0.75 11.80
C ARG A 39 -17.20 1.31 11.30
N THR A 40 -16.21 0.45 11.11
CA THR A 40 -14.90 0.82 10.58
C THR A 40 -15.00 1.31 9.14
N VAL A 41 -15.81 0.64 8.31
CA VAL A 41 -16.05 1.06 6.93
C VAL A 41 -16.75 2.43 6.87
N GLU A 42 -17.80 2.64 7.68
CA GLU A 42 -18.50 3.93 7.77
C GLU A 42 -17.59 5.07 8.25
N LYS A 43 -16.69 4.78 9.20
CA LYS A 43 -15.67 5.75 9.63
C LYS A 43 -14.71 6.11 8.50
N THR A 44 -14.30 5.13 7.70
CA THR A 44 -13.46 5.34 6.53
C THR A 44 -14.17 6.22 5.49
N TRP A 45 -15.46 6.01 5.23
CA TRP A 45 -16.24 6.86 4.34
C TRP A 45 -16.26 8.32 4.77
N LYS A 46 -16.48 8.60 6.06
CA LYS A 46 -16.45 9.98 6.58
C LYS A 46 -15.10 10.67 6.37
N LEU A 47 -14.00 9.90 6.41
CA LEU A 47 -12.66 10.42 6.13
C LEU A 47 -12.49 10.72 4.63
N MET A 48 -12.92 9.81 3.74
CA MET A 48 -12.88 10.03 2.28
C MET A 48 -13.70 11.26 1.87
N ASP A 49 -14.92 11.36 2.38
CA ASP A 49 -15.82 12.50 2.14
C ASP A 49 -15.20 13.83 2.60
N LYS A 50 -14.47 13.82 3.73
CA LYS A 50 -13.68 14.98 4.15
C LYS A 50 -12.53 15.30 3.17
N VAL A 51 -11.85 14.29 2.61
CA VAL A 51 -10.81 14.51 1.59
C VAL A 51 -11.42 15.11 0.32
N VAL A 52 -12.57 14.60 -0.14
CA VAL A 52 -13.30 15.16 -1.30
C VAL A 52 -13.60 16.64 -1.08
N ARG A 53 -14.19 17.01 0.06
CA ARG A 53 -14.48 18.42 0.39
C ARG A 53 -13.23 19.30 0.39
N LEU A 54 -12.11 18.82 0.91
CA LEU A 54 -10.84 19.58 0.86
C LEU A 54 -10.34 19.76 -0.58
N CYS A 55 -10.48 18.72 -1.41
CA CYS A 55 -10.09 18.74 -2.81
C CYS A 55 -11.01 19.58 -3.71
N GLN A 56 -12.25 19.85 -3.28
CA GLN A 56 -13.20 20.71 -3.99
C GLN A 56 -12.88 22.21 -3.86
N ASN A 57 -11.89 22.60 -3.05
CA ASN A 57 -11.51 24.01 -2.91
C ASN A 57 -11.08 24.58 -4.28
N PRO A 58 -11.77 25.62 -4.81
CA PRO A 58 -11.47 26.17 -6.13
C PRO A 58 -10.03 26.67 -6.28
N ARG A 59 -9.38 27.11 -5.19
CA ARG A 59 -7.98 27.56 -5.19
C ARG A 59 -7.00 26.46 -5.54
N LEU A 60 -7.39 25.18 -5.38
CA LEU A 60 -6.55 24.07 -5.82
C LEU A 60 -6.46 24.05 -7.34
N GLN A 61 -7.52 24.36 -8.09
CA GLN A 61 -7.53 24.23 -9.55
C GLN A 61 -7.12 22.82 -10.00
N LEU A 62 -7.74 21.78 -9.40
CA LEU A 62 -7.49 20.40 -9.81
C LEU A 62 -7.97 20.20 -11.26
N LYS A 63 -7.05 19.77 -12.12
CA LYS A 63 -7.35 19.43 -13.52
C LYS A 63 -8.12 18.12 -13.56
N ASN A 64 -9.14 18.04 -14.41
CA ASN A 64 -9.91 16.82 -14.65
C ASN A 64 -9.12 15.88 -15.56
N SER A 65 -8.04 15.32 -15.02
CA SER A 65 -7.16 14.37 -15.69
C SER A 65 -6.78 13.26 -14.71
N PRO A 66 -6.68 11.99 -15.16
CA PRO A 66 -6.21 10.90 -14.30
C PRO A 66 -4.84 11.21 -13.68
N PRO A 67 -4.61 10.89 -12.38
CA PRO A 67 -5.57 10.39 -11.40
C PRO A 67 -6.40 11.52 -10.76
N TYR A 68 -7.70 11.61 -11.09
CA TYR A 68 -8.60 12.65 -10.60
C TYR A 68 -9.30 12.23 -9.31
N ILE A 69 -8.79 12.71 -8.17
CA ILE A 69 -9.24 12.28 -6.83
C ILE A 69 -10.73 12.52 -6.56
N LEU A 70 -11.32 13.54 -7.21
CA LEU A 70 -12.72 13.89 -7.06
C LEU A 70 -13.67 12.90 -7.73
N ASP A 71 -13.20 12.07 -8.66
CA ASP A 71 -13.96 10.93 -9.21
C ASP A 71 -13.59 9.64 -8.48
N ILE A 72 -12.30 9.43 -8.22
CA ILE A 72 -11.77 8.20 -7.61
C ILE A 72 -12.42 7.91 -6.24
N LEU A 73 -12.52 8.91 -5.36
CA LEU A 73 -13.06 8.68 -4.00
C LEU A 73 -14.57 8.36 -4.02
N PRO A 74 -15.42 9.10 -4.76
CA PRO A 74 -16.81 8.70 -4.98
C PRO A 74 -16.95 7.30 -5.58
N ASP A 75 -16.17 6.95 -6.61
CA ASP A 75 -16.18 5.62 -7.21
C ASP A 75 -15.80 4.52 -6.20
N THR A 76 -14.79 4.80 -5.37
CA THR A 76 -14.38 3.89 -4.29
C THR A 76 -15.51 3.69 -3.28
N TYR A 77 -16.20 4.77 -2.92
CA TYR A 77 -17.38 4.70 -2.04
C TYR A 77 -18.48 3.84 -2.66
N GLN A 78 -18.85 4.09 -3.93
CA GLN A 78 -19.89 3.32 -4.60
C GLN A 78 -19.55 1.83 -4.66
N HIS A 79 -18.29 1.50 -4.94
CA HIS A 79 -17.85 0.11 -5.00
C HIS A 79 -17.85 -0.58 -3.62
N LEU A 80 -17.40 0.11 -2.57
CA LEU A 80 -17.51 -0.41 -1.19
C LEU A 80 -18.97 -0.62 -0.77
N ARG A 81 -19.86 0.31 -1.14
CA ARG A 81 -21.30 0.19 -0.89
C ARG A 81 -21.87 -1.03 -1.61
N LEU A 82 -21.51 -1.26 -2.87
CA LEU A 82 -21.91 -2.44 -3.64
C LEU A 82 -21.49 -3.75 -2.94
N ILE A 83 -20.24 -3.82 -2.46
CA ILE A 83 -19.73 -4.96 -1.69
C ILE A 83 -20.60 -5.15 -0.44
N LEU A 84 -20.74 -4.12 0.39
CA LEU A 84 -21.51 -4.25 1.64
C LEU A 84 -22.96 -4.69 1.40
N CYS A 85 -23.65 -4.10 0.42
CA CYS A 85 -25.03 -4.50 0.08
C CYS A 85 -25.11 -5.98 -0.29
N LYS A 86 -24.22 -6.46 -1.17
CA LYS A 86 -24.21 -7.88 -1.56
C LYS A 86 -23.95 -8.83 -0.38
N TYR A 87 -23.04 -8.47 0.51
CA TYR A 87 -22.73 -9.32 1.68
C TYR A 87 -23.80 -9.21 2.77
N GLU A 88 -24.51 -8.09 2.88
CA GLU A 88 -25.66 -7.92 3.76
C GLU A 88 -26.86 -8.74 3.28
N GLU A 89 -27.22 -8.64 1.99
CA GLU A 89 -28.29 -9.42 1.36
C GLU A 89 -28.10 -10.94 1.53
N ASN A 90 -26.85 -11.41 1.42
CA ASN A 90 -26.51 -12.83 1.56
C ASN A 90 -26.23 -13.26 3.01
N GLN A 91 -26.37 -12.38 4.01
CA GLN A 91 -26.05 -12.65 5.42
C GLN A 91 -24.59 -13.10 5.66
N ARG A 92 -23.65 -12.58 4.87
CA ARG A 92 -22.21 -12.94 4.88
C ARG A 92 -21.31 -11.81 5.40
N LEU A 93 -21.86 -10.80 6.08
CA LEU A 93 -21.07 -9.67 6.59
C LEU A 93 -19.91 -10.09 7.51
N THR A 94 -20.10 -11.10 8.36
CA THR A 94 -19.03 -11.64 9.20
C THR A 94 -17.90 -12.24 8.37
N GLN A 95 -18.21 -12.92 7.27
CA GLN A 95 -17.19 -13.44 6.37
C GLN A 95 -16.41 -12.31 5.69
N LEU A 96 -17.09 -11.23 5.29
CA LEU A 96 -16.43 -10.06 4.70
C LEU A 96 -15.51 -9.37 5.71
N SER A 97 -15.96 -9.16 6.95
CA SER A 97 -15.17 -8.48 7.98
C SER A 97 -13.92 -9.25 8.38
N GLU A 98 -13.95 -10.58 8.25
CA GLU A 98 -12.82 -11.48 8.54
C GLU A 98 -11.92 -11.73 7.33
N ASN A 99 -12.32 -11.35 6.10
CA ASN A 99 -11.52 -11.51 4.90
C ASN A 99 -10.19 -10.73 5.02
N ASP A 100 -9.06 -11.43 4.86
CA ASP A 100 -7.72 -10.86 5.08
C ASP A 100 -7.42 -9.67 4.16
N PHE A 101 -7.75 -9.79 2.87
CA PHE A 101 -7.58 -8.70 1.93
C PHE A 101 -8.46 -7.50 2.31
N PHE A 102 -9.73 -7.71 2.63
CA PHE A 102 -10.65 -6.61 2.96
C PHE A 102 -10.21 -5.86 4.23
N LYS A 103 -9.73 -6.56 5.25
CA LYS A 103 -9.15 -5.95 6.46
C LYS A 103 -7.97 -5.04 6.13
N VAL A 104 -7.00 -5.53 5.35
CA VAL A 104 -5.83 -4.75 4.93
C VAL A 104 -6.24 -3.55 4.09
N TYR A 105 -7.18 -3.74 3.15
CA TYR A 105 -7.68 -2.70 2.28
C TYR A 105 -8.31 -1.54 3.05
N ILE A 106 -9.24 -1.84 3.97
CA ILE A 106 -9.95 -0.81 4.74
C ILE A 106 -9.02 -0.07 5.69
N ASP A 107 -8.09 -0.76 6.35
CA ASP A 107 -7.06 -0.13 7.18
C ASP A 107 -6.16 0.81 6.34
N SER A 108 -5.69 0.35 5.19
CA SER A 108 -4.90 1.16 4.26
C SER A 108 -5.69 2.40 3.81
N LEU A 109 -6.95 2.24 3.40
CA LEU A 109 -7.79 3.33 2.90
C LEU A 109 -8.03 4.37 4.00
N MET A 110 -8.25 3.92 5.23
CA MET A 110 -8.39 4.79 6.39
C MET A 110 -7.09 5.57 6.67
N LYS A 111 -5.93 4.90 6.66
CA LYS A 111 -4.62 5.53 6.87
C LYS A 111 -4.29 6.58 5.80
N LYS A 112 -4.54 6.27 4.52
CA LYS A 112 -4.29 7.18 3.39
C LYS A 112 -5.23 8.38 3.43
N SER A 113 -6.51 8.17 3.77
CA SER A 113 -7.47 9.27 3.96
C SER A 113 -7.05 10.21 5.11
N LYS A 114 -6.61 9.66 6.26
CA LYS A 114 -6.06 10.47 7.36
C LYS A 114 -4.80 11.23 6.95
N ARG A 115 -3.91 10.61 6.17
CA ARG A 115 -2.70 11.25 5.64
C ARG A 115 -3.03 12.42 4.72
N ALA A 116 -4.00 12.25 3.82
CA ALA A 116 -4.47 13.33 2.96
C ALA A 116 -5.03 14.51 3.77
N ILE A 117 -5.90 14.24 4.76
CA ILE A 117 -6.44 15.29 5.65
C ILE A 117 -5.31 16.01 6.41
N ARG A 118 -4.31 15.27 6.90
CA ARG A 118 -3.16 15.82 7.61
C ARG A 118 -2.32 16.71 6.69
N LEU A 119 -2.08 16.28 5.45
CA LEU A 119 -1.36 17.05 4.44
C LEU A 119 -2.00 18.43 4.25
N PHE A 120 -3.32 18.50 4.04
CA PHE A 120 -4.03 19.78 3.94
C PHE A 120 -3.86 20.66 5.19
N LYS A 121 -3.93 20.06 6.39
CA LYS A 121 -3.79 20.78 7.66
C LYS A 121 -2.39 21.39 7.84
N GLU A 122 -1.35 20.66 7.46
CA GLU A 122 0.05 21.05 7.66
C GLU A 122 0.56 21.98 6.56
N ALA A 123 0.16 21.75 5.31
CA ALA A 123 0.56 22.53 4.16
C ALA A 123 -0.11 23.92 4.10
N LYS A 124 -1.37 24.03 4.55
CA LYS A 124 -2.15 25.29 4.54
C LYS A 124 -2.10 25.95 3.15
N GLU A 125 -1.57 27.17 3.06
CA GLU A 125 -1.48 27.94 1.81
C GLU A 125 -0.62 27.25 0.74
N ARG A 126 0.40 26.48 1.13
CA ARG A 126 1.27 25.76 0.19
C ARG A 126 0.52 24.72 -0.64
N MET A 127 -0.67 24.28 -0.22
CA MET A 127 -1.52 23.39 -1.04
C MET A 127 -1.96 24.02 -2.36
N TYR A 128 -2.09 25.35 -2.39
CA TYR A 128 -2.63 26.08 -3.54
C TYR A 128 -1.53 26.50 -4.52
N GLU A 129 -0.26 26.35 -4.13
CA GLU A 129 0.89 26.53 -5.01
C GLU A 129 1.09 25.25 -5.85
N GLU A 130 0.82 25.33 -7.16
CA GLU A 130 0.82 24.14 -8.05
C GLU A 130 2.16 23.38 -8.03
N GLN A 131 3.28 24.09 -7.87
CA GLN A 131 4.62 23.53 -7.88
C GLN A 131 5.14 23.09 -6.50
N SER A 132 4.37 23.28 -5.43
CA SER A 132 4.82 22.95 -4.09
C SER A 132 5.01 21.45 -3.90
N GLN A 133 5.89 21.10 -2.96
CA GLN A 133 6.09 19.70 -2.59
C GLN A 133 4.81 19.09 -2.00
N ASP A 134 4.02 19.87 -1.27
CA ASP A 134 2.75 19.45 -0.70
C ASP A 134 1.73 19.13 -1.80
N ARG A 135 1.69 19.91 -2.88
CA ARG A 135 0.84 19.64 -4.03
C ARG A 135 1.26 18.37 -4.78
N ARG A 136 2.57 18.16 -4.96
CA ARG A 136 3.12 16.90 -5.53
C ARG A 136 2.78 15.70 -4.65
N ASN A 137 2.82 15.86 -3.32
CA ASN A 137 2.43 14.81 -2.37
C ASN A 137 0.92 14.47 -2.49
N LEU A 138 0.05 15.45 -2.74
CA LEU A 138 -1.36 15.21 -3.05
C LEU A 138 -1.52 14.42 -4.35
N THR A 139 -0.82 14.81 -5.43
CA THR A 139 -0.84 14.06 -6.70
C THR A 139 -0.41 12.60 -6.51
N LYS A 140 0.65 12.35 -5.74
CA LYS A 140 1.08 10.99 -5.37
C LYS A 140 0.00 10.23 -4.59
N LEU A 141 -0.68 10.89 -3.64
CA LEU A 141 -1.80 10.28 -2.92
C LEU A 141 -2.99 9.96 -3.84
N SER A 142 -3.32 10.84 -4.79
CA SER A 142 -4.36 10.59 -5.80
C SER A 142 -4.03 9.36 -6.64
N LEU A 143 -2.76 9.19 -7.03
CA LEU A 143 -2.31 8.00 -7.75
C LEU A 143 -2.46 6.73 -6.89
N ILE A 144 -2.08 6.78 -5.61
CA ILE A 144 -2.28 5.65 -4.69
C ILE A 144 -3.77 5.31 -4.56
N PHE A 145 -4.66 6.29 -4.39
CA PHE A 145 -6.11 6.02 -4.35
C PHE A 145 -6.61 5.40 -5.66
N SER A 146 -6.07 5.83 -6.81
CA SER A 146 -6.37 5.24 -8.12
C SER A 146 -6.01 3.76 -8.16
N HIS A 147 -4.81 3.38 -7.69
CA HIS A 147 -4.38 1.99 -7.61
C HIS A 147 -5.23 1.18 -6.63
N MET A 148 -5.56 1.73 -5.46
CA MET A 148 -6.46 1.09 -4.50
C MET A 148 -7.86 0.85 -5.09
N LEU A 149 -8.39 1.78 -5.88
CA LEU A 149 -9.68 1.61 -6.55
C LEU A 149 -9.62 0.50 -7.63
N ALA A 150 -8.55 0.46 -8.42
CA ALA A 150 -8.35 -0.58 -9.41
C ALA A 150 -8.24 -1.96 -8.76
N GLU A 151 -7.46 -2.06 -7.68
CA GLU A 151 -7.25 -3.29 -6.92
C GLU A 151 -8.56 -3.82 -6.33
N ILE A 152 -9.34 -3.00 -5.61
CA ILE A 152 -10.61 -3.47 -5.03
C ILE A 152 -11.59 -3.91 -6.10
N LYS A 153 -11.66 -3.22 -7.25
CA LYS A 153 -12.53 -3.61 -8.37
C LYS A 153 -12.10 -4.93 -8.99
N ALA A 154 -10.80 -5.22 -9.01
CA ALA A 154 -10.26 -6.46 -9.55
C ALA A 154 -10.42 -7.65 -8.59
N ILE A 155 -10.32 -7.42 -7.28
CA ILE A 155 -10.51 -8.46 -6.26
C ILE A 155 -11.99 -8.69 -5.92
N PHE A 156 -12.83 -7.65 -6.03
CA PHE A 156 -14.28 -7.72 -5.82
C PHE A 156 -15.07 -7.36 -7.09
N PRO A 157 -14.90 -8.08 -8.22
CA PRO A 157 -15.64 -7.79 -9.43
C PRO A 157 -17.15 -7.91 -9.17
N GLY A 158 -17.89 -6.86 -9.53
CA GLY A 158 -19.32 -6.76 -9.23
C GLY A 158 -19.66 -6.87 -7.74
N GLY A 159 -18.73 -6.58 -6.83
CA GLY A 159 -18.94 -6.60 -5.38
C GLY A 159 -18.81 -7.99 -4.73
N GLN A 160 -18.38 -9.02 -5.45
CA GLN A 160 -18.17 -10.37 -4.91
C GLN A 160 -16.69 -10.67 -4.84
N PHE A 161 -16.23 -11.28 -3.75
CA PHE A 161 -14.82 -11.64 -3.61
C PHE A 161 -14.47 -12.74 -4.62
N GLN A 162 -13.41 -12.49 -5.40
CA GLN A 162 -12.83 -13.44 -6.35
C GLN A 162 -11.29 -13.44 -6.26
N GLY A 163 -10.74 -12.99 -5.13
CA GLY A 163 -9.29 -12.89 -4.95
C GLY A 163 -8.56 -14.24 -4.85
N ASP A 164 -9.29 -15.30 -4.51
CA ASP A 164 -8.83 -16.70 -4.51
C ASP A 164 -8.76 -17.29 -5.93
N THR A 165 -9.63 -16.81 -6.83
CA THR A 165 -9.69 -17.21 -8.24
C THR A 165 -9.04 -16.22 -9.20
N PHE A 166 -8.32 -15.23 -8.67
CA PHE A 166 -7.66 -14.19 -9.47
C PHE A 166 -6.70 -14.82 -10.49
N ARG A 167 -6.78 -14.38 -11.75
CA ARG A 167 -5.96 -14.91 -12.84
C ARG A 167 -4.80 -13.97 -13.13
N ILE A 168 -3.59 -14.37 -12.71
CA ILE A 168 -2.35 -13.70 -13.12
C ILE A 168 -2.15 -13.94 -14.62
N THR A 169 -1.80 -12.88 -15.35
CA THR A 169 -1.72 -12.83 -16.82
C THR A 169 -0.55 -13.65 -17.36
N LYS A 170 0.59 -13.66 -16.67
CA LYS A 170 1.80 -14.40 -17.06
C LYS A 170 1.82 -15.78 -16.40
N ALA A 171 2.00 -16.84 -17.19
CA ALA A 171 1.99 -18.22 -16.69
C ALA A 171 3.06 -18.47 -15.61
N ASP A 172 4.32 -18.11 -15.87
CA ASP A 172 5.42 -18.32 -14.92
C ASP A 172 5.19 -17.56 -13.60
N ALA A 173 4.60 -16.37 -13.69
CA ALA A 173 4.20 -15.57 -12.53
C ALA A 173 3.07 -16.24 -11.74
N ALA A 174 2.05 -16.76 -12.44
CA ALA A 174 0.96 -17.50 -11.83
C ALA A 174 1.47 -18.74 -11.08
N ASP A 175 2.42 -19.47 -11.68
CA ASP A 175 3.03 -20.65 -11.09
C ASP A 175 3.91 -20.32 -9.89
N PHE A 176 4.67 -19.22 -9.95
CA PHE A 176 5.38 -18.71 -8.78
C PHE A 176 4.42 -18.40 -7.62
N TRP A 177 3.39 -17.57 -7.87
CA TRP A 177 2.46 -17.16 -6.83
C TRP A 177 1.75 -18.36 -6.19
N ARG A 178 1.28 -19.30 -7.01
CA ARG A 178 0.61 -20.51 -6.55
C ARG A 178 1.53 -21.39 -5.71
N ARG A 179 2.79 -21.58 -6.12
CA ARG A 179 3.78 -22.39 -5.38
C ARG A 179 4.17 -21.74 -4.05
N SER A 180 4.33 -20.41 -4.01
CA SER A 180 4.79 -19.71 -2.81
C SER A 180 3.68 -19.36 -1.82
N PHE A 181 2.48 -19.05 -2.32
CA PHE A 181 1.40 -18.46 -1.51
C PHE A 181 0.04 -19.16 -1.66
N GLY A 182 -0.09 -20.13 -2.55
CA GLY A 182 -1.36 -20.82 -2.82
C GLY A 182 -2.42 -19.86 -3.39
N GLU A 183 -3.59 -19.86 -2.77
CA GLU A 183 -4.74 -19.02 -3.15
C GLU A 183 -4.82 -17.70 -2.34
N LYS A 184 -3.72 -17.33 -1.64
CA LYS A 184 -3.69 -16.06 -0.90
C LYS A 184 -3.82 -14.89 -1.87
N THR A 185 -4.75 -13.98 -1.57
CA THR A 185 -4.94 -12.74 -2.33
C THR A 185 -3.93 -11.66 -1.97
N ILE A 186 -3.40 -11.68 -0.75
CA ILE A 186 -2.48 -10.68 -0.23
C ILE A 186 -1.49 -11.29 0.76
N VAL A 187 -0.25 -10.81 0.75
CA VAL A 187 0.85 -11.30 1.59
C VAL A 187 1.67 -10.13 2.15
N PRO A 188 2.18 -10.21 3.39
CA PRO A 188 3.11 -9.19 3.89
C PRO A 188 4.38 -9.11 3.04
N TRP A 189 4.92 -7.89 2.85
CA TRP A 189 6.15 -7.66 2.08
C TRP A 189 7.32 -8.55 2.52
N LYS A 190 7.51 -8.76 3.83
CA LYS A 190 8.60 -9.60 4.37
C LYS A 190 8.53 -11.03 3.81
N MET A 191 7.33 -11.60 3.78
CA MET A 191 7.09 -12.95 3.26
C MET A 191 7.25 -13.00 1.74
N PHE A 192 6.68 -12.02 1.02
CA PHE A 192 6.83 -11.92 -0.43
C PHE A 192 8.30 -11.86 -0.84
N ARG A 193 9.08 -10.97 -0.20
CA ARG A 193 10.50 -10.79 -0.46
C ARG A 193 11.30 -12.08 -0.24
N GLN A 194 10.99 -12.83 0.82
CA GLN A 194 11.69 -14.07 1.14
C GLN A 194 11.46 -15.11 0.04
N CYS A 195 10.20 -15.37 -0.33
CA CYS A 195 9.88 -16.33 -1.38
C CYS A 195 10.41 -15.91 -2.75
N LEU A 196 10.40 -14.60 -3.06
CA LEU A 196 10.96 -14.10 -4.30
C LEU A 196 12.49 -14.25 -4.35
N HIS A 197 13.18 -14.05 -3.23
CA HIS A 197 14.64 -14.19 -3.16
C HIS A 197 15.11 -15.59 -3.54
N ASP A 198 14.33 -16.63 -3.20
CA ASP A 198 14.66 -18.04 -3.49
C ASP A 198 14.70 -18.35 -5.00
N VAL A 199 13.96 -17.58 -5.81
CA VAL A 199 13.90 -17.74 -7.28
C VAL A 199 14.63 -16.61 -8.02
N HIS A 200 14.68 -15.42 -7.44
CA HIS A 200 15.33 -14.22 -7.97
C HIS A 200 16.13 -13.54 -6.84
N PRO A 201 17.43 -13.88 -6.71
CA PRO A 201 18.26 -13.37 -5.64
C PRO A 201 18.30 -11.84 -5.61
N ILE A 202 17.83 -11.29 -4.49
CA ILE A 202 17.91 -9.86 -4.18
C ILE A 202 19.25 -9.59 -3.49
N SER A 203 20.12 -8.83 -4.15
CA SER A 203 21.53 -8.63 -3.80
C SER A 203 21.75 -7.70 -2.61
N SER A 204 20.81 -6.79 -2.32
CA SER A 204 20.98 -5.81 -1.24
C SER A 204 19.68 -5.31 -0.61
N GLY A 205 19.79 -4.66 0.56
CA GLY A 205 18.67 -3.97 1.20
C GLY A 205 18.15 -2.78 0.37
N LEU A 206 19.02 -2.06 -0.34
CA LEU A 206 18.61 -0.95 -1.21
C LEU A 206 17.80 -1.45 -2.41
N GLU A 207 18.23 -2.56 -3.01
CA GLU A 207 17.50 -3.23 -4.09
C GLU A 207 16.12 -3.71 -3.61
N ALA A 208 16.04 -4.31 -2.42
CA ALA A 208 14.77 -4.70 -1.82
C ALA A 208 13.82 -3.49 -1.64
N MET A 209 14.33 -2.34 -1.22
CA MET A 209 13.53 -1.12 -1.06
C MET A 209 13.07 -0.55 -2.40
N ALA A 210 13.94 -0.55 -3.41
CA ALA A 210 13.59 -0.12 -4.77
C ALA A 210 12.50 -1.04 -5.36
N LEU A 211 12.67 -2.36 -5.25
CA LEU A 211 11.68 -3.35 -5.64
C LEU A 211 10.35 -3.07 -4.94
N LYS A 212 10.35 -2.97 -3.60
CA LYS A 212 9.14 -2.66 -2.82
C LYS A 212 8.43 -1.42 -3.34
N SER A 213 9.16 -0.33 -3.54
CA SER A 213 8.58 0.93 -4.04
C SER A 213 8.00 0.84 -5.45
N THR A 214 8.37 -0.19 -6.19
CA THR A 214 7.88 -0.46 -7.55
C THR A 214 6.64 -1.35 -7.55
N ILE A 215 6.60 -2.38 -6.69
CA ILE A 215 5.49 -3.34 -6.65
C ILE A 215 4.34 -2.95 -5.69
N ASP A 216 4.65 -2.32 -4.55
CA ASP A 216 3.66 -1.88 -3.54
C ASP A 216 3.00 -0.56 -3.99
N LEU A 217 2.17 -0.66 -5.03
CA LEU A 217 1.47 0.46 -5.66
C LEU A 217 0.51 1.14 -4.70
N THR A 218 -0.08 0.37 -3.78
CA THR A 218 -0.98 0.90 -2.76
C THR A 218 -0.25 1.45 -1.55
N CYS A 219 1.07 1.24 -1.43
CA CYS A 219 1.95 1.69 -0.34
C CYS A 219 1.43 1.28 1.04
N ASN A 220 1.19 -0.02 1.26
CA ASN A 220 0.61 -0.56 2.49
C ASN A 220 1.49 -1.61 3.19
N ASP A 221 2.69 -1.91 2.69
CA ASP A 221 3.62 -2.93 3.18
C ASP A 221 3.15 -4.39 2.97
N TYR A 222 2.13 -4.57 2.14
CA TYR A 222 1.64 -5.85 1.63
C TYR A 222 1.79 -5.87 0.11
N ILE A 223 1.75 -7.06 -0.47
CA ILE A 223 1.71 -7.29 -1.90
C ILE A 223 0.46 -8.10 -2.19
N SER A 224 -0.47 -7.55 -2.97
CA SER A 224 -1.61 -8.30 -3.48
C SER A 224 -1.27 -9.08 -4.74
N VAL A 225 -2.07 -10.10 -5.03
CA VAL A 225 -2.00 -10.85 -6.29
C VAL A 225 -2.20 -9.94 -7.50
N PHE A 226 -2.98 -8.87 -7.34
CA PHE A 226 -3.19 -7.84 -8.36
C PHE A 226 -1.93 -6.99 -8.57
N GLU A 227 -1.32 -6.47 -7.51
CA GLU A 227 -0.07 -5.70 -7.61
C GLU A 227 1.05 -6.52 -8.24
N PHE A 228 1.12 -7.80 -7.89
CA PHE A 228 2.07 -8.74 -8.49
C PHE A 228 1.82 -8.98 -9.99
N ASP A 229 0.57 -9.17 -10.41
CA ASP A 229 0.24 -9.29 -11.84
C ASP A 229 0.62 -8.02 -12.62
N ILE A 230 0.27 -6.84 -12.11
CA ILE A 230 0.66 -5.56 -12.72
C ILE A 230 2.18 -5.44 -12.84
N PHE A 231 2.91 -5.77 -11.77
CA PHE A 231 4.37 -5.71 -11.77
C PHE A 231 4.97 -6.65 -12.83
N THR A 232 4.55 -7.90 -12.87
CA THR A 232 5.10 -8.91 -13.79
C THR A 232 4.71 -8.65 -15.25
N HIS A 233 3.58 -7.99 -15.48
CA HIS A 233 3.20 -7.50 -16.82
C HIS A 233 4.20 -6.47 -17.37
N HIS A 234 4.62 -5.51 -16.54
CA HIS A 234 5.53 -4.43 -16.96
C HIS A 234 7.00 -4.85 -16.96
N PHE A 235 7.39 -5.75 -16.04
CA PHE A 235 8.78 -6.18 -15.86
C PHE A 235 8.99 -7.63 -16.30
N SER A 236 8.51 -7.96 -17.51
CA SER A 236 8.50 -9.30 -18.11
C SER A 236 9.81 -10.11 -18.04
N ARG A 237 10.96 -9.46 -17.84
CA ARG A 237 12.29 -10.10 -17.70
C ARG A 237 12.68 -10.53 -16.29
N ILE A 238 11.93 -10.14 -15.26
CA ILE A 238 12.27 -10.50 -13.87
C ILE A 238 11.95 -11.95 -13.57
N LEU A 239 10.95 -12.55 -14.24
CA LEU A 239 10.55 -13.95 -14.05
C LEU A 239 11.01 -14.91 -15.16
N THR A 240 11.77 -14.43 -16.14
CA THR A 240 12.32 -15.30 -17.20
C THR A 240 13.66 -15.86 -16.72
N ILE A 241 13.62 -17.05 -16.12
CA ILE A 241 14.75 -17.99 -16.07
C ILE A 241 14.27 -19.27 -16.73
#